data_AF-A0A1Z5JD84-F1
#
_entry.id   AF-A0A1Z5JD84-F1
#
_cell.length_a   1.000
_cell.length_b   1.000
_cell.length_c   1.000
_cell.angle_alpha   90.00
_cell.angle_beta   90.00
_cell.angle_gamma   90.00
#
_symmetry.space_group_name_H-M   'P 1'
#
loop_
_entity.id
_entity.type
_entity.pdbx_description
1 polymer ?
#
loop_
_entity_poly.entity_id
_entity_poly.type
_entity_poly.pdbx_seq_one_letter_code
_entity_poly.pdbx_strand_id
1 'polypeptide(L)'
;MRFILMFNDMTISRAYRLSQYYAIRLVVDGRKNQAYKDDTFYGKAIAKFNDPSWIPVSEALPNLHPDFEEPKEYPLRPGALLDEEKAKNILGGHKLRIKEMLDKYDRSGRGAINAADMYTLGDKDNDDDSDTLDDRGEEDPGTEVDEGRGSIEGGTGVVYTDPTIRAKFGHFDLEKAMRSGGDDRKDYLGKNPTDILYWWHVLDELELITMMCVKLNQDLRADCYTPLQSVSDLSSSSKKKRAINDDNEEIKQNLGMLMDNIATITAQLTTFTSKVIEAAEKKNALAVEVADREHARLLEESRLRELNNLEDRLLKKKSEYQQLLQDNFREKDKDARAMQKAIINMIKQDMEEIESKKRKLEKK
;
A
#
# COMPACT_ATOMS: atom_id res chain seq x y z
N MET A 1 9.86 17.39 -2.44
CA MET A 1 10.72 16.33 -3.05
C MET A 1 11.58 15.45 -2.15
N ARG A 2 12.61 15.90 -1.40
CA ARG A 2 13.48 14.97 -0.61
C ARG A 2 12.71 14.01 0.32
N PHE A 3 11.66 14.53 0.98
CA PHE A 3 10.76 13.74 1.83
C PHE A 3 9.95 12.70 1.04
N ILE A 4 9.64 12.98 -0.22
CA ILE A 4 8.94 12.04 -1.09
C ILE A 4 9.85 10.87 -1.45
N LEU A 5 11.08 11.17 -1.89
CA LEU A 5 12.04 10.18 -2.38
C LEU A 5 12.52 9.20 -1.31
N MET A 6 12.33 9.49 -0.01
CA MET A 6 12.65 8.53 1.05
C MET A 6 11.72 7.30 1.02
N PHE A 7 10.54 7.38 0.39
CA PHE A 7 9.65 6.24 0.24
C PHE A 7 10.17 5.18 -0.75
N ASN A 8 11.14 5.53 -1.59
CA ASN A 8 11.84 4.55 -2.44
C ASN A 8 12.71 3.59 -1.61
N ASP A 9 13.02 3.94 -0.35
CA ASP A 9 13.62 3.01 0.60
C ASP A 9 12.56 2.02 1.11
N MET A 10 12.68 0.74 0.72
CA MET A 10 11.73 -0.30 1.11
C MET A 10 11.53 -0.41 2.63
N THR A 11 12.53 -0.06 3.43
CA THR A 11 12.40 -0.13 4.90
C THR A 11 11.44 0.94 5.42
N ILE A 12 11.46 2.13 4.82
CA ILE A 12 10.60 3.25 5.18
C ILE A 12 9.18 3.02 4.66
N SER A 13 9.02 2.60 3.41
CA SER A 13 7.69 2.32 2.85
C SER A 13 7.01 1.15 3.58
N ARG A 14 7.76 0.10 3.95
CA ARG A 14 7.24 -0.99 4.80
C ARG A 14 6.85 -0.49 6.19
N ALA A 15 7.66 0.34 6.83
CA ALA A 15 7.32 0.91 8.13
C ALA A 15 6.09 1.82 8.05
N TYR A 16 5.95 2.60 6.97
CA TYR A 16 4.75 3.40 6.71
C TYR A 16 3.53 2.50 6.55
N ARG A 17 3.60 1.46 5.71
CA ARG A 17 2.53 0.48 5.50
C ARG A 17 2.07 -0.12 6.83
N LEU A 18 3.00 -0.60 7.64
CA LEU A 18 2.72 -1.14 8.97
C LEU A 18 2.05 -0.10 9.88
N SER A 19 2.48 1.17 9.84
CA SER A 19 1.87 2.24 10.64
C SER A 19 0.41 2.53 10.28
N GLN A 20 -0.06 2.19 9.06
CA GLN A 20 -1.45 2.41 8.64
C GLN A 20 -2.38 1.26 9.04
N TYR A 21 -1.90 0.01 9.08
CA TYR A 21 -2.72 -1.17 9.41
C TYR A 21 -2.97 -1.35 10.90
N TYR A 22 -2.11 -0.77 11.73
CA TYR A 22 -1.88 -1.27 13.06
C TYR A 22 -1.73 -0.13 14.06
N ALA A 23 -2.83 0.22 14.72
CA ALA A 23 -2.75 0.67 16.10
C ALA A 23 -2.49 -0.56 17.00
N ILE A 24 -1.37 -1.29 16.80
CA ILE A 24 -1.07 -2.45 17.67
C ILE A 24 -0.90 -1.91 19.08
N ARG A 25 -1.52 -2.60 20.03
CA ARG A 25 -1.37 -2.42 21.47
C ARG A 25 0.09 -2.21 21.91
N LEU A 26 1.05 -2.83 21.24
CA LEU A 26 2.51 -2.59 21.37
C LEU A 26 2.97 -1.15 21.10
N VAL A 27 2.37 -0.43 20.16
CA VAL A 27 2.64 1.01 19.91
C VAL A 27 2.00 1.87 21.00
N VAL A 28 0.93 1.38 21.65
CA VAL A 28 0.30 2.02 22.80
C VAL A 28 1.12 1.77 24.08
N ASP A 29 1.59 0.55 24.27
CA ASP A 29 2.29 0.07 25.47
C ASP A 29 3.81 0.39 25.44
N GLY A 30 4.42 0.43 24.25
CA GLY A 30 5.85 0.67 24.02
C GLY A 30 6.28 2.14 24.02
N ARG A 31 5.36 3.10 24.25
CA ARG A 31 5.60 4.56 24.13
C ARG A 31 6.73 5.12 25.00
N LYS A 32 7.17 4.37 26.02
CA LYS A 32 8.24 4.80 26.95
C LYS A 32 9.64 4.32 26.57
N ASN A 33 9.81 3.46 25.57
CA ASN A 33 11.11 2.90 25.22
C ASN A 33 11.68 3.56 23.94
N GLN A 34 12.81 4.26 24.07
CA GLN A 34 13.44 4.99 22.96
C GLN A 34 13.82 4.07 21.79
N ALA A 35 14.22 2.83 22.06
CA ALA A 35 14.56 1.86 21.02
C ALA A 35 13.37 1.55 20.09
N TYR A 36 12.14 1.67 20.58
CA TYR A 36 10.94 1.50 19.76
C TYR A 36 10.66 2.73 18.89
N LYS A 37 11.04 3.94 19.33
CA LYS A 37 10.84 5.17 18.55
C LYS A 37 11.66 5.15 17.27
N ASP A 38 12.89 4.68 17.33
CA ASP A 38 13.79 4.59 16.18
C ASP A 38 13.30 3.56 15.14
N ASP A 39 12.50 2.58 15.57
CA ASP A 39 11.89 1.59 14.69
C ASP A 39 10.53 2.02 14.10
N THR A 40 9.98 3.16 14.55
CA THR A 40 8.77 3.74 13.95
C THR A 40 9.01 4.28 12.55
N PHE A 41 7.95 4.42 11.76
CA PHE A 41 7.98 5.11 10.47
C PHE A 41 8.66 6.48 10.56
N TYR A 42 8.26 7.33 11.54
CA TYR A 42 8.83 8.66 11.70
C TYR A 42 10.30 8.60 12.13
N GLY A 43 10.69 7.68 13.02
CA GLY A 43 12.08 7.49 13.40
C GLY A 43 12.97 7.18 12.20
N LYS A 44 12.57 6.19 11.39
CA LYS A 44 13.29 5.83 10.16
C LYS A 44 13.32 6.96 9.12
N ALA A 45 12.18 7.63 8.92
CA ALA A 45 12.07 8.74 7.98
C ALA A 45 12.97 9.92 8.38
N ILE A 46 12.99 10.30 9.65
CA ILE A 46 13.83 11.38 10.19
C ILE A 46 15.30 11.03 10.07
N ALA A 47 15.69 9.82 10.47
CA ALA A 47 17.07 9.34 10.39
C ALA A 47 17.58 9.38 8.93
N LYS A 48 16.78 8.88 7.98
CA LYS A 48 17.13 8.90 6.55
C LYS A 48 17.17 10.32 5.99
N PHE A 49 16.14 11.13 6.27
CA PHE A 49 16.04 12.47 5.71
C PHE A 49 17.21 13.37 6.13
N ASN A 50 17.59 13.29 7.41
CA ASN A 50 18.66 14.09 8.01
C ASN A 50 20.07 13.55 7.74
N ASP A 51 20.22 12.40 7.08
CA ASP A 51 21.52 11.87 6.67
C ASP A 51 22.14 12.77 5.57
N PRO A 52 23.24 13.49 5.86
CA PRO A 52 23.87 14.38 4.89
C PRO A 52 24.56 13.61 3.75
N SER A 53 24.88 12.33 3.95
CA SER A 53 25.50 11.49 2.92
C SER A 53 24.47 10.94 1.93
N TRP A 54 23.19 10.93 2.29
CA TRP A 54 22.12 10.49 1.41
C TRP A 54 21.68 11.63 0.49
N ILE A 55 21.93 11.49 -0.81
CA ILE A 55 21.47 12.40 -1.87
C ILE A 55 20.45 11.64 -2.72
N PRO A 56 19.14 11.79 -2.48
CA PRO A 56 18.15 11.14 -3.31
C PRO A 56 18.08 11.80 -4.69
N VAL A 57 17.87 10.95 -5.68
CA VAL A 57 17.71 11.33 -7.09
C VAL A 57 16.30 10.94 -7.51
N SER A 58 15.56 11.86 -8.14
CA SER A 58 14.28 11.50 -8.75
C SER A 58 14.49 10.69 -10.01
N GLU A 59 13.55 9.81 -10.30
CA GLU A 59 13.46 9.14 -11.60
C GLU A 59 13.06 10.11 -12.72
N ALA A 60 13.49 9.81 -13.95
CA ALA A 60 13.04 10.50 -15.15
C ALA A 60 11.63 10.02 -15.56
N LEU A 61 10.65 10.91 -15.49
CA LEU A 61 9.26 10.68 -15.84
C LEU A 61 8.82 11.70 -16.90
N PRO A 62 9.35 11.63 -18.13
CA PRO A 62 9.08 12.61 -19.19
C PRO A 62 7.60 12.67 -19.57
N ASN A 63 6.86 11.58 -19.37
CA ASN A 63 5.42 11.53 -19.66
C ASN A 63 4.55 12.19 -18.57
N LEU A 64 5.08 12.36 -17.34
CA LEU A 64 4.32 12.87 -16.20
C LEU A 64 4.25 14.41 -16.19
N HIS A 65 5.40 15.08 -16.25
CA HIS A 65 5.50 16.54 -16.25
C HIS A 65 6.89 16.97 -16.75
N PRO A 66 7.05 18.11 -17.46
CA PRO A 66 8.36 18.60 -17.91
C PRO A 66 9.40 18.75 -16.78
N ASP A 67 8.97 19.06 -15.56
CA ASP A 67 9.85 19.14 -14.40
C ASP A 67 10.55 17.81 -14.05
N PHE A 68 10.05 16.68 -14.54
CA PHE A 68 10.59 15.34 -14.30
C PHE A 68 11.20 14.72 -15.56
N GLU A 69 11.44 15.49 -16.63
CA GLU A 69 12.05 14.98 -17.86
C GLU A 69 13.43 14.35 -17.60
N GLU A 70 14.22 14.95 -16.71
CA GLU A 70 15.54 14.47 -16.32
C GLU A 70 15.59 14.12 -14.82
N PRO A 71 16.43 13.15 -14.42
CA PRO A 71 16.70 12.87 -13.01
C PRO A 71 17.29 14.10 -12.31
N LYS A 72 16.77 14.44 -11.12
CA LYS A 72 17.24 15.60 -10.34
C LYS A 72 17.68 15.15 -8.95
N GLU A 73 18.81 15.69 -8.49
CA GLU A 73 19.31 15.45 -7.14
C GLU A 73 18.67 16.42 -6.13
N TYR A 74 18.37 15.92 -4.93
CA TYR A 74 17.75 16.71 -3.85
C TYR A 74 18.59 16.64 -2.56
N PRO A 75 19.76 17.33 -2.52
CA PRO A 75 20.63 17.35 -1.35
C PRO A 75 19.94 17.99 -0.14
N LEU A 76 20.42 17.66 1.06
CA LEU A 76 19.94 18.26 2.30
C LEU A 76 20.28 19.75 2.31
N ARG A 77 19.25 20.61 2.38
CA ARG A 77 19.45 22.07 2.45
C ARG A 77 19.93 22.48 3.86
N PRO A 78 20.87 23.42 3.99
CA PRO A 78 21.27 23.95 5.30
C PRO A 78 20.05 24.45 6.10
N GLY A 79 19.92 24.00 7.35
CA GLY A 79 18.81 24.37 8.24
C GLY A 79 17.50 23.62 8.01
N ALA A 80 17.40 22.78 6.97
CA ALA A 80 16.21 21.99 6.69
C ALA A 80 16.20 20.65 7.44
N LEU A 81 16.47 20.65 8.75
CA LEU A 81 16.38 19.43 9.55
C LEU A 81 14.91 19.04 9.77
N LEU A 82 14.64 17.76 9.55
CA LEU A 82 13.34 17.15 9.78
C LEU A 82 13.24 16.71 11.24
N ASP A 83 12.20 17.17 11.92
CA ASP A 83 11.76 16.62 13.20
C ASP A 83 10.42 15.89 12.99
N GLU A 84 9.92 15.24 14.04
CA GLU A 84 8.68 14.45 13.96
C GLU A 84 7.45 15.32 13.63
N GLU A 85 7.37 16.52 14.18
CA GLU A 85 6.25 17.43 13.96
C GLU A 85 6.23 17.94 12.51
N LYS A 86 7.39 18.37 11.98
CA LYS A 86 7.55 18.72 10.56
C LYS A 86 7.25 17.56 9.65
N ALA A 87 7.69 16.33 9.98
CA ALA A 87 7.39 15.14 9.19
C ALA A 87 5.88 14.87 9.12
N LYS A 88 5.17 14.98 10.25
CA LYS A 88 3.70 14.87 10.32
C LYS A 88 3.02 15.96 9.49
N ASN A 89 3.47 17.21 9.61
CA ASN A 89 2.91 18.34 8.88
C ASN A 89 3.12 18.22 7.36
N ILE A 90 4.32 17.84 6.92
CA ILE A 90 4.62 17.61 5.50
C ILE A 90 3.75 16.47 4.96
N LEU A 91 3.71 15.33 5.66
CA LEU A 91 2.91 14.19 5.24
C LEU A 91 1.41 14.53 5.21
N GLY A 92 0.89 15.20 6.23
CA GLY A 92 -0.50 15.65 6.30
C GLY A 92 -0.86 16.60 5.15
N GLY A 93 0.01 17.56 4.85
CA GLY A 93 -0.15 18.46 3.72
C GLY A 93 -0.13 17.73 2.37
N HIS A 94 0.78 16.78 2.18
CA HIS A 94 0.82 15.96 0.97
C HIS A 94 -0.41 15.07 0.83
N LYS A 95 -0.89 14.47 1.93
CA LYS A 95 -2.12 13.67 1.96
C LYS A 95 -3.33 14.47 1.48
N LEU A 96 -3.49 15.70 1.97
CA LEU A 96 -4.59 16.58 1.57
C LEU A 96 -4.55 16.88 0.06
N ARG A 97 -3.37 17.28 -0.45
CA ARG A 97 -3.21 17.63 -1.87
C ARG A 97 -3.40 16.45 -2.81
N ILE A 98 -2.86 15.27 -2.46
CA ILE A 98 -3.10 14.03 -3.22
C ILE A 98 -4.58 13.72 -3.25
N LYS A 99 -5.25 13.77 -2.09
CA LYS A 99 -6.68 13.47 -2.02
C LYS A 99 -7.49 14.39 -2.93
N GLU A 100 -7.22 15.69 -2.91
CA GLU A 100 -7.88 16.65 -3.81
C GLU A 100 -7.67 16.32 -5.29
N MET A 101 -6.46 15.87 -5.68
CA MET A 101 -6.15 15.47 -7.05
C MET A 101 -6.86 14.18 -7.44
N LEU A 102 -6.84 13.17 -6.58
CA LEU A 102 -7.53 11.89 -6.78
C LEU A 102 -9.04 12.09 -6.90
N ASP A 103 -9.63 12.90 -6.02
CA ASP A 103 -11.07 13.20 -6.06
C ASP A 103 -11.47 13.88 -7.38
N LYS A 104 -10.59 14.66 -8.02
CA LYS A 104 -10.85 15.23 -9.36
C LYS A 104 -10.64 14.21 -10.47
N TYR A 105 -9.63 13.35 -10.34
CA TYR A 105 -9.30 12.30 -11.30
C TYR A 105 -10.39 11.23 -11.38
N ASP A 106 -10.93 10.81 -10.23
CA ASP A 106 -12.02 9.83 -10.21
C ASP A 106 -13.33 10.45 -10.74
N ARG A 107 -13.61 11.72 -10.40
CA ARG A 107 -14.79 12.44 -10.95
C ARG A 107 -14.75 12.66 -12.45
N SER A 108 -13.58 12.62 -13.10
CA SER A 108 -13.49 12.75 -14.56
C SER A 108 -13.84 11.47 -15.30
N GLY A 109 -14.00 10.35 -14.60
CA GLY A 109 -14.21 9.01 -15.21
C GLY A 109 -12.95 8.42 -15.85
N ARG A 110 -11.81 9.10 -15.78
CA ARG A 110 -10.53 8.57 -16.26
C ARG A 110 -9.88 7.63 -15.25
N GLY A 111 -10.22 7.76 -13.97
CA GLY A 111 -9.88 6.81 -12.91
C GLY A 111 -10.15 5.34 -13.23
N ALA A 112 -9.47 4.45 -12.49
CA ALA A 112 -9.67 3.01 -12.60
C ALA A 112 -11.07 2.56 -12.15
N ILE A 113 -11.78 3.41 -11.40
CA ILE A 113 -13.18 3.24 -11.04
C ILE A 113 -14.01 3.90 -12.12
N ASN A 114 -14.79 3.13 -12.88
CA ASN A 114 -15.74 3.73 -13.82
C ASN A 114 -16.80 4.47 -13.01
N ALA A 115 -17.23 5.66 -13.48
CA ALA A 115 -18.33 6.39 -12.83
C ALA A 115 -19.59 5.50 -12.68
N ALA A 116 -19.83 4.59 -13.62
CA ALA A 116 -20.90 3.59 -13.54
C ALA A 116 -20.81 2.68 -12.30
N ASP A 117 -19.59 2.31 -11.88
CA ASP A 117 -19.32 1.50 -10.67
C ASP A 117 -19.47 2.36 -9.40
N MET A 118 -19.25 3.68 -9.50
CA MET A 118 -19.44 4.62 -8.39
C MET A 118 -20.92 4.88 -8.11
N TYR A 119 -21.74 5.04 -9.17
CA TYR A 119 -23.18 5.35 -9.05
C TYR A 119 -24.06 4.12 -8.79
N THR A 120 -23.60 2.89 -9.05
CA THR A 120 -24.37 1.68 -8.71
C THR A 120 -24.43 1.39 -7.21
N LEU A 121 -23.63 2.09 -6.40
CA LEU A 121 -23.50 1.85 -4.96
C LEU A 121 -24.07 2.99 -4.08
N GLY A 122 -24.55 4.09 -4.67
CA GLY A 122 -24.71 5.34 -3.92
C GLY A 122 -26.03 6.10 -4.01
N ASP A 123 -26.96 5.79 -4.91
CA ASP A 123 -28.23 6.54 -5.02
C ASP A 123 -29.38 5.64 -5.50
N LYS A 124 -30.02 4.94 -4.56
CA LYS A 124 -31.37 4.40 -4.81
C LYS A 124 -32.43 4.84 -3.82
N ASP A 125 -32.08 5.55 -2.75
CA ASP A 125 -33.03 5.88 -1.67
C ASP A 125 -32.92 7.34 -1.20
N ASN A 126 -32.97 8.32 -2.12
CA ASN A 126 -33.13 9.74 -1.75
C ASN A 126 -34.01 10.55 -2.72
N ASP A 127 -34.96 9.88 -3.38
CA ASP A 127 -36.07 10.53 -4.08
C ASP A 127 -37.35 10.42 -3.22
N ASP A 128 -37.37 11.05 -2.04
CA ASP A 128 -38.65 11.36 -1.36
C ASP A 128 -38.47 12.47 -0.32
N ASP A 129 -38.28 13.70 -0.79
CA ASP A 129 -38.70 14.92 -0.09
C ASP A 129 -38.63 16.11 -1.07
N SER A 130 -39.42 16.01 -2.16
CA SER A 130 -39.84 17.19 -2.90
C SER A 130 -41.19 17.66 -2.34
N ASP A 131 -41.16 18.20 -1.13
CA ASP A 131 -42.28 18.99 -0.62
C ASP A 131 -41.80 20.40 -0.30
N THR A 132 -42.25 21.31 -1.18
CA THR A 132 -42.76 22.64 -0.88
C THR A 132 -41.96 23.51 0.09
N LEU A 133 -41.44 24.64 -0.41
CA LEU A 133 -41.86 25.95 0.13
C LEU A 133 -41.63 27.08 -0.89
N ASP A 134 -42.76 27.72 -1.14
CA ASP A 134 -43.00 28.97 -1.84
C ASP A 134 -42.27 30.18 -1.23
N ASP A 135 -42.00 31.15 -2.11
CA ASP A 135 -42.31 32.58 -1.96
C ASP A 135 -41.55 33.46 -0.93
N ARG A 136 -41.15 34.64 -1.45
CA ARG A 136 -40.63 35.88 -0.83
C ARG A 136 -39.14 35.89 -0.49
N GLY A 137 -38.33 36.85 -0.91
CA GLY A 137 -38.63 38.21 -1.36
C GLY A 137 -37.70 39.17 -0.62
N GLU A 138 -37.17 40.13 -1.36
CA GLU A 138 -36.49 41.36 -0.93
C GLU A 138 -35.01 41.31 -0.52
N GLU A 139 -34.35 42.37 -0.99
CA GLU A 139 -32.93 42.63 -1.09
C GLU A 139 -32.43 43.29 0.20
N ASP A 140 -31.31 42.82 0.74
CA ASP A 140 -30.56 43.53 1.78
C ASP A 140 -29.09 43.70 1.34
N PRO A 141 -28.63 44.93 1.03
CA PRO A 141 -27.24 45.20 0.66
C PRO A 141 -26.48 45.70 1.89
N GLY A 142 -25.90 44.78 2.66
CA GLY A 142 -24.99 45.19 3.73
C GLY A 142 -24.60 44.07 4.67
N THR A 143 -23.64 43.24 4.27
CA THR A 143 -22.98 42.37 5.25
C THR A 143 -21.49 42.31 5.00
N GLU A 144 -20.78 42.64 6.08
CA GLU A 144 -19.34 42.70 6.22
C GLU A 144 -18.68 41.36 5.88
N VAL A 145 -17.46 41.46 5.39
CA VAL A 145 -16.64 40.36 4.91
C VAL A 145 -16.20 39.50 6.11
N ASP A 146 -17.03 38.52 6.48
CA ASP A 146 -16.68 37.46 7.41
C ASP A 146 -15.80 36.44 6.68
N GLU A 147 -14.53 36.33 7.10
CA GLU A 147 -13.57 35.32 6.64
C GLU A 147 -13.93 33.94 7.24
N GLY A 148 -15.13 33.47 6.92
CA GLY A 148 -15.59 32.12 7.21
C GLY A 148 -14.84 31.10 6.36
N ARG A 149 -13.83 30.45 6.95
CA ARG A 149 -13.36 29.14 6.47
C ARG A 149 -14.54 28.18 6.49
N GLY A 150 -15.19 28.02 5.33
CA GLY A 150 -16.26 27.07 5.12
C GLY A 150 -15.81 25.67 5.53
N SER A 151 -16.29 25.23 6.70
CA SER A 151 -16.24 23.84 7.11
C SER A 151 -17.16 23.09 6.15
N ILE A 152 -16.57 22.31 5.23
CA ILE A 152 -17.28 21.34 4.39
C ILE A 152 -17.65 20.17 5.32
N GLU A 153 -18.60 20.41 6.21
CA GLU A 153 -19.26 19.37 7.00
C GLU A 153 -20.46 18.88 6.20
N GLY A 154 -20.50 17.58 5.90
CA GLY A 154 -21.71 16.94 5.35
C GLY A 154 -21.56 16.21 4.02
N GLY A 155 -20.37 16.11 3.43
CA GLY A 155 -20.15 15.13 2.36
C GLY A 155 -20.15 13.73 2.96
N THR A 156 -21.31 13.07 2.99
CA THR A 156 -21.48 11.64 3.28
C THR A 156 -20.51 10.87 2.38
N GLY A 157 -19.38 10.46 2.94
CA GLY A 157 -18.35 9.77 2.19
C GLY A 157 -18.95 8.50 1.62
N VAL A 158 -18.96 8.37 0.29
CA VAL A 158 -19.36 7.14 -0.40
C VAL A 158 -18.59 5.98 0.21
N VAL A 159 -19.29 5.10 0.92
CA VAL A 159 -18.69 3.93 1.55
C VAL A 159 -18.58 2.86 0.47
N TYR A 160 -17.39 2.71 -0.11
CA TYR A 160 -17.11 1.62 -1.05
C TYR A 160 -17.21 0.27 -0.31
N THR A 161 -18.29 -0.47 -0.55
CA THR A 161 -18.51 -1.80 0.06
C THR A 161 -17.79 -2.92 -0.68
N ASP A 162 -17.46 -2.73 -1.97
CA ASP A 162 -16.72 -3.71 -2.76
C ASP A 162 -15.19 -3.61 -2.51
N PRO A 163 -14.55 -4.67 -1.99
CA PRO A 163 -13.10 -4.71 -1.77
C PRO A 163 -12.27 -4.49 -3.05
N THR A 164 -12.79 -4.88 -4.21
CA THR A 164 -12.10 -4.76 -5.50
C THR A 164 -12.13 -3.33 -6.03
N ILE A 165 -13.23 -2.60 -5.82
CA ILE A 165 -13.33 -1.17 -6.15
C ILE A 165 -12.43 -0.38 -5.21
N ARG A 166 -12.45 -0.70 -3.91
CA ARG A 166 -11.59 -0.06 -2.91
C ARG A 166 -10.10 -0.26 -3.21
N ALA A 167 -9.71 -1.42 -3.74
CA ALA A 167 -8.32 -1.69 -4.12
C ALA A 167 -7.84 -0.85 -5.31
N LYS A 168 -8.76 -0.38 -6.16
CA LYS A 168 -8.46 0.39 -7.38
C LYS A 168 -8.56 1.90 -7.21
N PHE A 169 -9.03 2.39 -6.05
CA PHE A 169 -9.20 3.83 -5.82
C PHE A 169 -7.88 4.60 -5.99
N GLY A 170 -7.92 5.61 -6.86
CA GLY A 170 -6.78 6.47 -7.19
C GLY A 170 -5.62 5.80 -7.93
N HIS A 171 -5.73 4.52 -8.30
CA HIS A 171 -4.71 3.81 -9.05
C HIS A 171 -4.63 4.35 -10.49
N PHE A 172 -3.41 4.60 -10.98
CA PHE A 172 -3.21 5.04 -12.35
C PHE A 172 -3.12 3.83 -13.28
N ASP A 173 -4.15 3.64 -14.10
CA ASP A 173 -4.20 2.57 -15.10
C ASP A 173 -3.35 2.95 -16.32
N LEU A 174 -2.09 2.50 -16.31
CA LEU A 174 -1.12 2.76 -17.39
C LEU A 174 -1.63 2.25 -18.75
N GLU A 175 -2.29 1.10 -18.80
CA GLU A 175 -2.80 0.56 -20.07
C GLU A 175 -3.91 1.43 -20.66
N LYS A 176 -4.85 1.85 -19.81
CA LYS A 176 -5.93 2.78 -20.21
C LYS A 176 -5.35 4.11 -20.65
N ALA A 177 -4.40 4.66 -19.90
CA ALA A 177 -3.71 5.90 -20.22
C ALA A 177 -2.99 5.82 -21.58
N MET A 178 -2.25 4.74 -21.85
CA MET A 178 -1.57 4.55 -23.14
C MET A 178 -2.55 4.49 -24.32
N ARG A 179 -3.78 3.97 -24.13
CA ARG A 179 -4.83 4.00 -25.15
C ARG A 179 -5.47 5.38 -25.32
N SER A 180 -5.45 6.21 -24.27
CA SER A 180 -6.11 7.53 -24.22
C SER A 180 -5.17 8.72 -24.42
N GLY A 181 -3.92 8.50 -24.83
CA GLY A 181 -2.97 9.57 -25.17
C GLY A 181 -1.85 9.82 -24.16
N GLY A 182 -1.62 8.89 -23.23
CA GLY A 182 -0.52 8.93 -22.26
C GLY A 182 -0.97 9.32 -20.85
N ASP A 183 -0.01 9.72 -20.03
CA ASP A 183 -0.22 10.12 -18.63
C ASP A 183 -0.82 11.53 -18.55
N ASP A 184 -2.04 11.60 -18.01
CA ASP A 184 -2.85 12.79 -17.90
C ASP A 184 -2.95 13.31 -16.46
N ARG A 185 -2.18 12.75 -15.51
CA ARG A 185 -2.24 13.15 -14.08
C ARG A 185 -1.98 14.64 -13.89
N LYS A 186 -1.16 15.26 -14.75
CA LYS A 186 -0.86 16.70 -14.75
C LYS A 186 -2.08 17.59 -14.93
N ASP A 187 -3.12 17.10 -15.61
CA ASP A 187 -4.36 17.86 -15.86
C ASP A 187 -5.12 18.15 -14.56
N TYR A 188 -4.84 17.37 -13.50
CA TYR A 188 -5.50 17.47 -12.18
C TYR A 188 -4.70 18.27 -11.15
N LEU A 189 -3.49 18.75 -11.52
CA LEU A 189 -2.57 19.45 -10.61
C LEU A 189 -3.20 20.72 -10.02
N GLY A 190 -3.87 21.53 -10.84
CA GLY A 190 -4.46 22.80 -10.41
C GLY A 190 -3.42 23.76 -9.83
N LYS A 191 -3.60 24.17 -8.57
CA LYS A 191 -2.67 25.06 -7.83
C LYS A 191 -1.64 24.30 -6.99
N ASN A 192 -1.65 22.95 -7.03
CA ASN A 192 -0.73 22.15 -6.25
C ASN A 192 0.68 22.23 -6.83
N PRO A 193 1.73 22.08 -5.99
CA PRO A 193 3.09 22.02 -6.49
C PRO A 193 3.33 20.73 -7.27
N THR A 194 4.19 20.81 -8.29
CA THR A 194 4.44 19.71 -9.24
C THR A 194 4.98 18.46 -8.54
N ASP A 195 5.64 18.61 -7.39
CA ASP A 195 6.12 17.48 -6.59
C ASP A 195 5.01 16.55 -6.07
N ILE A 196 3.75 17.01 -6.01
CA ILE A 196 2.61 16.14 -5.70
C ILE A 196 2.32 15.14 -6.82
N LEU A 197 2.62 15.45 -8.08
CA LEU A 197 2.50 14.46 -9.18
C LEU A 197 3.50 13.33 -8.99
N TYR A 198 4.75 13.66 -8.66
CA TYR A 198 5.77 12.67 -8.37
C TYR A 198 5.38 11.84 -7.14
N TRP A 199 4.81 12.48 -6.12
CA TRP A 199 4.29 11.76 -4.95
C TRP A 199 3.17 10.79 -5.30
N TRP A 200 2.21 11.21 -6.14
CA TRP A 200 1.16 10.32 -6.63
C TRP A 200 1.77 9.10 -7.31
N HIS A 201 2.71 9.30 -8.24
CA HIS A 201 3.40 8.21 -8.91
C HIS A 201 4.10 7.25 -7.94
N VAL A 202 4.87 7.74 -6.98
CA VAL A 202 5.53 6.90 -5.96
C VAL A 202 4.52 6.11 -5.13
N LEU A 203 3.39 6.71 -4.76
CA LEU A 203 2.36 6.01 -4.00
C LEU A 203 1.66 4.94 -4.83
N ASP A 204 1.51 5.19 -6.12
CA ASP A 204 0.90 4.27 -7.07
C ASP A 204 1.75 3.02 -7.24
N GLU A 205 3.04 3.20 -7.54
CA GLU A 205 4.01 2.10 -7.68
C GLU A 205 4.16 1.28 -6.40
N LEU A 206 4.06 1.93 -5.23
CA LEU A 206 4.17 1.26 -3.93
C LEU A 206 2.84 0.72 -3.41
N GLU A 207 1.74 0.85 -4.17
CA GLU A 207 0.38 0.47 -3.77
C GLU A 207 -0.04 1.07 -2.42
N LEU A 208 0.36 2.32 -2.16
CA LEU A 208 0.12 3.05 -0.91
C LEU A 208 -1.02 4.08 -1.01
N ILE A 209 -1.55 4.35 -2.20
CA ILE A 209 -2.61 5.36 -2.42
C ILE A 209 -3.81 5.12 -1.53
N THR A 210 -4.35 3.90 -1.55
CA THR A 210 -5.55 3.52 -0.79
C THR A 210 -5.32 3.75 0.70
N MET A 211 -4.22 3.23 1.25
CA MET A 211 -3.84 3.39 2.66
C MET A 211 -3.62 4.85 3.05
N MET A 212 -3.03 5.63 2.16
CA MET A 212 -2.76 7.04 2.39
C MET A 212 -4.05 7.87 2.48
N CYS A 213 -5.05 7.52 1.66
CA CYS A 213 -6.28 8.27 1.49
C CYS A 213 -7.46 7.77 2.33
N VAL A 214 -7.34 6.62 2.99
CA VAL A 214 -8.33 6.17 3.99
C VAL A 214 -8.43 7.26 5.06
N LYS A 215 -9.56 7.97 5.08
CA LYS A 215 -9.97 8.74 6.25
C LYS A 215 -10.15 7.71 7.37
N LEU A 216 -9.26 7.70 8.36
CA LEU A 216 -9.65 7.18 9.67
C LEU A 216 -10.89 8.00 10.05
N ASN A 217 -12.03 7.32 10.29
CA ASN A 217 -13.25 7.96 10.79
C ASN A 217 -12.84 8.93 11.91
N GLN A 218 -13.35 10.16 11.89
CA GLN A 218 -13.04 11.11 12.97
C GLN A 218 -13.37 10.51 14.34
N ASP A 219 -14.38 9.64 14.41
CA ASP A 219 -14.79 8.88 15.60
C ASP A 219 -13.83 7.74 15.99
N LEU A 220 -12.96 7.29 15.06
CA LEU A 220 -11.88 6.34 15.30
C LEU A 220 -10.53 7.03 15.47
N ARG A 221 -10.47 8.37 15.48
CA ARG A 221 -9.30 9.06 15.99
C ARG A 221 -9.25 8.79 17.49
N ALA A 222 -8.41 7.83 17.88
CA ALA A 222 -7.83 7.83 19.19
C ALA A 222 -7.04 9.15 19.32
N ASP A 223 -7.72 10.20 19.77
CA ASP A 223 -7.08 11.43 20.21
C ASP A 223 -6.04 11.01 21.27
N CYS A 224 -4.77 11.20 20.91
CA CYS A 224 -3.63 10.82 21.73
C CYS A 224 -3.23 11.92 22.72
N TYR A 225 -3.95 13.05 22.72
CA TYR A 225 -3.74 14.21 23.58
C TYR A 225 -4.89 14.49 24.53
N THR A 226 -6.09 14.00 24.25
CA THR A 226 -7.17 14.00 25.23
C THR A 226 -6.94 12.82 26.19
N PRO A 227 -6.58 13.06 27.46
CA PRO A 227 -6.51 11.99 28.44
C PRO A 227 -7.86 11.29 28.45
N LEU A 228 -7.87 9.95 28.38
CA LEU A 228 -9.08 9.18 28.63
C LEU A 228 -9.71 9.74 29.91
N GLN A 229 -10.92 10.32 29.78
CA GLN A 229 -11.64 10.81 30.95
C GLN A 229 -11.72 9.66 31.95
N SER A 230 -11.10 9.89 33.10
CA SER A 230 -11.08 8.96 34.21
C SER A 230 -12.55 8.66 34.56
N VAL A 231 -12.93 7.38 34.50
CA VAL A 231 -14.28 6.90 34.87
C VAL A 231 -14.66 7.31 36.31
N SER A 232 -13.66 7.72 37.11
CA SER A 232 -13.79 8.25 38.46
C SER A 232 -14.47 9.62 38.53
N ASP A 233 -14.43 10.43 37.47
CA ASP A 233 -14.81 11.85 37.53
C ASP A 233 -16.31 12.12 37.29
N LEU A 234 -17.08 11.08 36.94
CA LEU A 234 -18.54 11.17 36.71
C LEU A 234 -19.39 11.12 37.99
N SER A 235 -18.79 11.10 39.19
CA SER A 235 -19.50 10.78 40.43
C SER A 235 -19.88 11.96 41.35
N SER A 236 -19.70 13.22 40.93
CA SER A 236 -19.79 14.36 41.86
C SER A 236 -20.82 15.44 41.54
N SER A 237 -22.07 15.10 41.18
CA SER A 237 -23.14 16.11 41.23
C SER A 237 -24.56 15.51 41.32
N SER A 238 -24.98 15.07 42.51
CA SER A 238 -26.41 15.16 42.91
C SER A 238 -26.61 15.00 44.43
N LYS A 239 -26.55 16.11 45.18
CA LYS A 239 -27.18 16.21 46.51
C LYS A 239 -28.61 16.70 46.33
N LYS A 240 -29.58 15.79 46.20
CA LYS A 240 -30.99 16.09 46.48
C LYS A 240 -31.67 14.87 47.09
N LYS A 241 -31.62 14.83 48.42
CA LYS A 241 -32.29 13.85 49.28
C LYS A 241 -33.81 14.09 49.18
N ARG A 242 -34.53 13.24 48.43
CA ARG A 242 -35.98 13.07 48.57
C ARG A 242 -36.24 11.59 48.86
N ALA A 243 -37.12 11.35 49.82
CA ALA A 243 -37.55 10.04 50.26
C ALA A 243 -38.27 9.31 49.11
N ILE A 244 -37.60 8.30 48.56
CA ILE A 244 -38.16 7.30 47.64
C ILE A 244 -37.57 5.98 48.11
N ASN A 245 -38.27 5.30 49.02
CA ASN A 245 -37.78 4.08 49.67
C ASN A 245 -38.43 2.79 49.12
N ASP A 246 -39.41 2.87 48.22
CA ASP A 246 -40.06 1.67 47.64
C ASP A 246 -39.74 1.46 46.14
N ASP A 247 -39.62 2.51 45.31
CA ASP A 247 -39.29 2.35 43.88
C ASP A 247 -37.82 1.94 43.61
N ASN A 248 -37.00 1.86 44.66
CA ASN A 248 -35.56 1.64 44.56
C ASN A 248 -35.19 0.16 44.45
N GLU A 249 -36.06 -0.75 44.91
CA GLU A 249 -35.80 -2.20 44.80
C GLU A 249 -36.12 -2.75 43.40
N GLU A 250 -37.18 -2.24 42.74
CA GLU A 250 -37.49 -2.61 41.35
C GLU A 250 -36.40 -2.14 40.38
N ILE A 251 -35.87 -0.93 40.58
CA ILE A 251 -34.75 -0.41 39.79
C ILE A 251 -33.49 -1.25 39.98
N LYS A 252 -33.18 -1.68 41.22
CA LYS A 252 -32.04 -2.57 41.49
C LYS A 252 -32.21 -3.93 40.83
N GLN A 253 -33.42 -4.50 40.86
CA GLN A 253 -33.69 -5.79 40.23
C GLN A 253 -33.56 -5.70 38.70
N ASN A 254 -34.10 -4.65 38.09
CA ASN A 254 -33.96 -4.38 36.65
C ASN A 254 -32.50 -4.14 36.25
N LEU A 255 -31.73 -3.42 37.08
CA LEU A 255 -30.30 -3.21 36.85
C LEU A 255 -29.50 -4.51 36.96
N GLY A 256 -29.86 -5.39 37.90
CA GLY A 256 -29.27 -6.71 38.04
C GLY A 256 -29.47 -7.56 36.78
N MET A 257 -30.71 -7.66 36.28
CA MET A 257 -31.00 -8.38 35.04
C MET A 257 -30.28 -7.78 33.83
N LEU A 258 -30.16 -6.45 33.76
CA LEU A 258 -29.41 -5.78 32.69
C LEU A 258 -27.93 -6.17 32.71
N MET A 259 -27.31 -6.20 33.90
CA MET A 259 -25.90 -6.59 34.05
C MET A 259 -25.66 -8.05 33.65
N ASP A 260 -26.57 -8.96 34.00
CA ASP A 260 -26.49 -10.37 33.60
C ASP A 260 -26.64 -10.55 32.08
N ASN A 261 -27.54 -9.77 31.45
CA ASN A 261 -27.68 -9.74 30.00
C ASN A 261 -26.42 -9.20 29.31
N ILE A 262 -25.82 -8.13 29.83
CA ILE A 262 -24.56 -7.57 29.33
C ILE A 262 -23.43 -8.60 29.46
N ALA A 263 -23.33 -9.29 30.59
CA ALA A 263 -22.34 -10.34 30.80
C ALA A 263 -22.51 -11.49 29.80
N THR A 264 -23.76 -11.91 29.56
CA THR A 264 -24.10 -12.96 28.58
C THR A 264 -23.72 -12.54 27.16
N ILE A 265 -24.08 -11.32 26.75
CA ILE A 265 -23.73 -10.77 25.43
C ILE A 265 -22.21 -10.68 25.28
N THR A 266 -21.48 -10.24 26.31
CA THR A 266 -20.02 -10.13 26.31
C THR A 266 -19.35 -11.50 26.14
N ALA A 267 -19.86 -12.54 26.80
CA ALA A 267 -19.37 -13.91 26.66
C ALA A 267 -19.63 -14.47 25.24
N GLN A 268 -20.81 -14.20 24.67
CA GLN A 268 -21.15 -14.60 23.30
C GLN A 268 -20.26 -13.90 22.27
N LEU A 269 -20.05 -12.59 22.40
CA LEU A 269 -19.14 -11.82 21.55
C LEU A 269 -17.71 -12.34 21.63
N THR A 270 -17.20 -12.60 22.83
CA THR A 270 -15.85 -13.17 23.02
C THR A 270 -15.71 -14.52 22.33
N THR A 271 -16.73 -15.38 22.45
CA THR A 271 -16.76 -16.69 21.77
C THR A 271 -16.80 -16.54 20.25
N PHE A 272 -17.60 -15.61 19.73
CA PHE A 272 -17.70 -15.32 18.30
C PHE A 272 -16.37 -14.79 17.75
N THR A 273 -15.75 -13.82 18.44
CA THR A 273 -14.45 -13.27 18.06
C THR A 273 -13.37 -14.35 18.02
N SER A 274 -13.31 -15.25 19.00
CA SER A 274 -12.37 -16.37 18.99
C SER A 274 -12.56 -17.29 17.78
N LYS A 275 -13.81 -17.60 17.40
CA LYS A 275 -14.10 -18.41 16.20
C LYS A 275 -13.70 -17.72 14.90
N VAL A 276 -13.88 -16.40 14.81
CA VAL A 276 -13.46 -15.61 13.64
C VAL A 276 -11.94 -15.59 13.51
N ILE A 277 -11.22 -15.42 14.62
CA ILE A 277 -9.75 -15.48 14.64
C ILE A 277 -9.27 -16.87 14.20
N GLU A 278 -9.83 -17.94 14.75
CA GLU A 278 -9.46 -19.32 14.37
C GLU A 278 -9.71 -19.60 12.87
N ALA A 279 -10.83 -19.12 12.32
CA ALA A 279 -11.13 -19.26 10.90
C ALA A 279 -10.15 -18.45 10.02
N ALA A 280 -9.76 -17.26 10.46
CA ALA A 280 -8.77 -16.44 9.77
C ALA A 280 -7.37 -17.09 9.79
N GLU A 281 -6.96 -17.67 10.92
CA GLU A 281 -5.69 -18.40 11.05
C GLU A 281 -5.66 -19.63 10.14
N LYS A 282 -6.75 -20.41 10.09
CA LYS A 282 -6.89 -21.56 9.17
C LYS A 282 -6.81 -21.14 7.71
N LYS A 283 -7.46 -20.03 7.34
CA LYS A 283 -7.41 -19.49 5.97
C LYS A 283 -6.00 -19.03 5.61
N ASN A 284 -5.30 -18.36 6.53
CA ASN A 284 -3.92 -17.94 6.31
C ASN A 284 -2.96 -19.13 6.19
N ALA A 285 -3.11 -20.17 7.02
CA ALA A 285 -2.32 -21.39 6.93
C ALA A 285 -2.48 -22.08 5.57
N LEU A 286 -3.72 -22.17 5.06
CA LEU A 286 -3.99 -22.72 3.73
C LEU A 286 -3.37 -21.86 2.60
N ALA A 287 -3.44 -20.53 2.73
CA ALA A 287 -2.84 -19.63 1.75
C ALA A 287 -1.31 -19.78 1.68
N VAL A 288 -0.65 -19.94 2.83
CA VAL A 288 0.80 -20.22 2.91
C VAL A 288 1.13 -21.56 2.26
N GLU A 289 0.36 -22.61 2.54
CA GLU A 289 0.57 -23.93 1.93
C GLU A 289 0.40 -23.90 0.39
N VAL A 290 -0.57 -23.13 -0.11
CA VAL A 290 -0.76 -22.94 -1.56
C VAL A 290 0.44 -22.20 -2.17
N ALA A 291 0.94 -21.15 -1.52
CA ALA A 291 2.10 -20.39 -1.97
C ALA A 291 3.37 -21.26 -2.01
N ASP A 292 3.60 -22.08 -0.98
CA ASP A 292 4.75 -23.00 -0.92
C ASP A 292 4.70 -24.05 -2.03
N ARG A 293 3.51 -24.60 -2.32
CA ARG A 293 3.32 -25.54 -3.44
C ARG A 293 3.57 -24.88 -4.79
N GLU A 294 3.12 -23.64 -4.98
CA GLU A 294 3.35 -22.92 -6.22
C GLU A 294 4.83 -22.56 -6.41
N HIS A 295 5.51 -22.14 -5.35
CA HIS A 295 6.95 -21.90 -5.37
C HIS A 295 7.73 -23.18 -5.71
N ALA A 296 7.37 -24.33 -5.12
CA ALA A 296 7.98 -25.62 -5.45
C ALA A 296 7.75 -26.00 -6.93
N ARG A 297 6.55 -25.73 -7.47
CA ARG A 297 6.24 -25.95 -8.89
C ARG A 297 7.10 -25.08 -9.80
N LEU A 298 7.26 -23.80 -9.49
CA LEU A 298 8.09 -22.88 -10.28
C LEU A 298 9.57 -23.25 -10.24
N LEU A 299 10.06 -23.73 -9.09
CA LEU A 299 11.43 -24.24 -8.95
C LEU A 299 11.68 -25.46 -9.85
N GLU A 300 10.74 -26.40 -9.88
CA GLU A 300 10.82 -27.58 -10.75
C GLU A 300 10.73 -27.19 -12.23
N GLU A 301 9.86 -26.24 -12.60
CA GLU A 301 9.78 -25.73 -13.95
C GLU A 301 11.08 -25.05 -14.40
N SER A 302 11.70 -24.25 -13.53
CA SER A 302 13.01 -23.64 -13.80
C SER A 302 14.09 -24.68 -14.03
N ARG A 303 14.12 -25.73 -13.21
CA ARG A 303 15.06 -26.85 -13.35
C ARG A 303 14.87 -27.59 -14.67
N LEU A 304 13.62 -27.87 -15.07
CA LEU A 304 13.32 -28.50 -16.36
C LEU A 304 13.78 -27.64 -17.54
N ARG A 305 13.59 -26.32 -17.48
CA ARG A 305 14.12 -25.38 -18.50
C ARG A 305 15.64 -25.43 -18.58
N GLU A 306 16.35 -25.47 -17.45
CA GLU A 306 17.80 -25.62 -17.43
C GLU A 306 18.26 -26.95 -18.05
N LEU A 307 17.57 -28.05 -17.75
CA LEU A 307 17.86 -29.36 -18.35
C LEU A 307 17.67 -29.34 -19.87
N ASN A 308 16.56 -28.79 -20.37
CA ASN A 308 16.31 -28.66 -21.81
C ASN A 308 17.40 -27.81 -22.49
N ASN A 309 17.78 -26.69 -21.88
CA ASN A 309 18.86 -25.84 -22.41
C ASN A 309 20.22 -26.58 -22.49
N LEU A 310 20.50 -27.46 -21.53
CA LEU A 310 21.71 -28.30 -21.55
C LEU A 310 21.63 -29.38 -22.63
N GLU A 311 20.47 -29.99 -22.85
CA GLU A 311 20.25 -30.95 -23.93
C GLU A 311 20.44 -30.32 -25.31
N ASP A 312 19.89 -29.13 -25.53
CA ASP A 312 20.07 -28.38 -26.78
C ASP A 312 21.53 -28.04 -27.04
N ARG A 313 22.27 -27.60 -26.00
CA ARG A 313 23.72 -27.35 -26.09
C ARG A 313 24.50 -28.62 -26.45
N LEU A 314 24.14 -29.75 -25.85
CA LEU A 314 24.77 -31.04 -26.12
C LEU A 314 24.49 -31.50 -27.56
N LEU A 315 23.25 -31.31 -28.04
CA LEU A 315 22.86 -31.64 -29.41
C LEU A 315 23.60 -30.77 -30.43
N LYS A 316 23.70 -29.45 -30.18
CA LYS A 316 24.45 -28.52 -31.02
C LYS A 316 25.93 -28.91 -31.11
N LYS A 317 26.57 -29.16 -29.97
CA LYS A 317 27.96 -29.64 -29.91
C LYS A 317 28.15 -30.94 -30.69
N LYS A 318 27.25 -31.93 -30.53
CA LYS A 318 27.28 -33.17 -31.32
C LYS A 318 27.22 -32.92 -32.83
N SER A 319 26.37 -31.98 -33.28
CA SER A 319 26.28 -31.62 -34.70
C SER A 319 27.56 -30.96 -35.21
N GLU A 320 28.13 -30.00 -34.47
CA GLU A 320 29.43 -29.37 -34.77
C GLU A 320 30.54 -30.42 -34.90
N TYR A 321 30.53 -31.44 -34.02
CA TYR A 321 31.50 -32.53 -34.06
C TYR A 321 31.34 -33.45 -35.26
N GLN A 322 30.10 -33.77 -35.64
CA GLN A 322 29.85 -34.55 -36.85
C GLN A 322 30.35 -33.80 -38.09
N GLN A 323 30.18 -32.49 -38.14
CA GLN A 323 30.66 -31.66 -39.25
C GLN A 323 32.19 -31.61 -39.30
N LEU A 324 32.87 -31.36 -38.17
CA LEU A 324 34.34 -31.37 -38.09
C LEU A 324 34.94 -32.73 -38.48
N LEU A 325 34.27 -33.84 -38.16
CA LEU A 325 34.70 -35.16 -38.60
C LEU A 325 34.57 -35.30 -40.12
N GLN A 326 33.45 -34.88 -40.72
CA GLN A 326 33.24 -34.93 -42.16
C GLN A 326 34.27 -34.08 -42.94
N ASP A 327 34.60 -32.89 -42.42
CA ASP A 327 35.56 -31.99 -43.05
C ASP A 327 36.99 -32.55 -42.99
N ASN A 328 37.43 -33.06 -41.83
CA ASN A 328 38.77 -33.61 -41.65
C ASN A 328 39.04 -34.89 -42.46
N PHE A 329 38.03 -35.71 -42.80
CA PHE A 329 38.22 -36.87 -43.67
C PHE A 329 38.67 -36.51 -45.09
N ARG A 330 38.58 -35.25 -45.50
CA ARG A 330 39.00 -34.78 -46.83
C ARG A 330 40.48 -34.42 -46.93
N GLU A 331 41.15 -34.11 -45.82
CA GLU A 331 42.58 -33.75 -45.79
C GLU A 331 43.44 -34.93 -45.32
N LYS A 332 44.23 -35.53 -46.22
CA LYS A 332 45.02 -36.75 -45.97
C LYS A 332 46.40 -36.48 -45.34
N ASP A 333 46.56 -35.42 -44.54
CA ASP A 333 47.86 -35.04 -44.00
C ASP A 333 48.13 -35.62 -42.60
N LYS A 334 49.41 -35.89 -42.29
CA LYS A 334 49.81 -36.45 -40.98
C LYS A 334 49.53 -35.49 -39.82
N ASP A 335 49.63 -34.19 -40.07
CA ASP A 335 49.34 -33.14 -39.07
C ASP A 335 47.84 -33.06 -38.75
N ALA A 336 46.99 -33.39 -39.72
CA ALA A 336 45.54 -33.48 -39.52
C ALA A 336 45.17 -34.54 -38.48
N ARG A 337 45.93 -35.65 -38.37
CA ARG A 337 45.66 -36.70 -37.37
C ARG A 337 45.95 -36.26 -35.93
N ALA A 338 47.00 -35.47 -35.72
CA ALA A 338 47.34 -34.95 -34.40
C ALA A 338 46.31 -33.90 -33.94
N MET A 339 45.92 -33.01 -34.86
CA MET A 339 44.87 -32.02 -34.63
C MET A 339 43.51 -32.69 -34.36
N GLN A 340 43.17 -33.73 -35.13
CA GLN A 340 41.95 -34.52 -34.94
C GLN A 340 41.92 -35.18 -33.55
N LYS A 341 43.05 -35.71 -33.06
CA LYS A 341 43.14 -36.30 -31.72
C LYS A 341 42.97 -35.26 -30.61
N ALA A 342 43.55 -34.06 -30.78
CA ALA A 342 43.41 -32.96 -29.83
C ALA A 342 41.96 -32.46 -29.77
N ILE A 343 41.32 -32.28 -30.93
CA ILE A 343 39.91 -31.93 -31.04
C ILE A 343 39.05 -33.00 -30.34
N ILE A 344 39.20 -34.29 -30.67
CA ILE A 344 38.44 -35.38 -30.01
C ILE A 344 38.57 -35.36 -28.48
N ASN A 345 39.74 -35.03 -27.93
CA ASN A 345 39.94 -34.97 -26.49
C ASN A 345 39.21 -33.76 -25.85
N MET A 346 39.30 -32.57 -26.44
CA MET A 346 38.52 -31.40 -25.99
C MET A 346 37.02 -31.70 -26.02
N ILE A 347 36.56 -32.40 -27.06
CA ILE A 347 35.17 -32.80 -27.25
C ILE A 347 34.68 -33.70 -26.12
N LYS A 348 35.45 -34.74 -25.80
CA LYS A 348 35.12 -35.67 -24.72
C LYS A 348 35.02 -34.95 -23.38
N GLN A 349 35.93 -34.01 -23.13
CA GLN A 349 35.93 -33.22 -21.91
C GLN A 349 34.67 -32.32 -21.79
N ASP A 350 34.31 -31.61 -22.87
CA ASP A 350 33.09 -30.77 -22.91
C ASP A 350 31.81 -31.62 -22.67
N MET A 351 31.73 -32.80 -23.29
CA MET A 351 30.60 -33.71 -23.11
C MET A 351 30.50 -34.24 -21.68
N GLU A 352 31.62 -34.67 -21.09
CA GLU A 352 31.67 -35.15 -19.71
C GLU A 352 31.28 -34.06 -18.71
N GLU A 353 31.67 -32.80 -18.97
CA GLU A 353 31.27 -31.67 -18.12
C GLU A 353 29.76 -31.40 -18.17
N ILE A 354 29.17 -31.41 -19.36
CA ILE A 354 27.71 -31.20 -19.54
C ILE A 354 26.92 -32.37 -18.91
N GLU A 355 27.34 -33.62 -19.14
CA GLU A 355 26.71 -34.79 -18.52
C GLU A 355 26.83 -34.79 -16.99
N SER A 356 27.97 -34.35 -16.46
CA SER A 356 28.18 -34.18 -15.01
C SER A 356 27.23 -33.13 -14.42
N LYS A 357 27.06 -31.98 -15.11
CA LYS A 357 26.10 -30.95 -14.72
C LYS A 357 24.66 -31.47 -14.76
N LYS A 358 24.28 -32.21 -15.80
CA LYS A 358 22.97 -32.86 -15.92
C LYS A 358 22.70 -33.83 -14.76
N ARG A 359 23.64 -34.73 -14.45
CA ARG A 359 23.51 -35.68 -13.32
C ARG A 359 23.41 -34.98 -11.96
N LYS A 360 24.08 -33.84 -11.78
CA LYS A 360 23.95 -33.04 -10.54
C LYS A 360 22.59 -32.38 -10.42
N LEU A 361 22.01 -31.93 -11.53
CA LEU A 361 20.65 -31.39 -11.56
C LEU A 361 19.59 -32.48 -11.36
N GLU A 362 19.77 -33.67 -11.92
CA GLU A 362 18.86 -34.83 -11.73
C GLU A 362 18.82 -35.35 -10.30
N LYS A 363 19.90 -35.20 -9.52
CA LYS A 363 20.00 -35.66 -8.13
C LYS A 363 19.48 -34.66 -7.09
N LYS A 364 19.44 -33.37 -7.45
CA LYS A 364 18.72 -32.37 -6.66
C LYS A 364 17.22 -32.58 -6.85
#